data_AF-X0XND2-F1
#
_entry.id   AF-X0XND2-F1
#
_cell.length_a   1.000
_cell.length_b   1.000
_cell.length_c   1.000
_cell.angle_alpha   90.00
_cell.angle_beta   90.00
_cell.angle_gamma   90.00
#
_symmetry.space_group_name_H-M   'P 1'
#
loop_
_entity.id
_entity.type
_entity.pdbx_description
1 polymer ?
#
loop_
_entity_poly.entity_id
_entity_poly.type
_entity_poly.pdbx_seq_one_letter_code
_entity_poly.pdbx_strand_id
1 'polypeptide(L)' 'MANEVRDNEMGLITDMKQKIEEIERLVFELKDLGRGMPVVEKNARSILSFTHVLRFGISDLVEVSDVWGG' A
#
# COMPACT_ATOMS: atom_id res chain seq x y z
N MET A 1 -9.31 -20.20 18.06
CA MET A 1 -10.07 -18.93 18.17
C MET A 1 -9.17 -17.70 18.17
N ALA A 2 -8.44 -17.35 19.23
CA ALA A 2 -7.63 -16.11 19.23
C ALA A 2 -6.46 -16.12 18.22
N ASN A 3 -5.81 -17.28 18.00
CA ASN A 3 -4.74 -17.38 16.99
C ASN A 3 -5.29 -17.35 15.55
N GLU A 4 -6.42 -18.02 15.27
CA GLU A 4 -7.04 -18.01 13.93
C GLU A 4 -7.50 -16.61 13.50
N VAL A 5 -7.96 -15.78 14.44
CA VAL A 5 -8.33 -14.37 14.15
C VAL A 5 -7.10 -13.54 13.81
N ARG A 6 -5.97 -13.74 14.51
CA ARG A 6 -4.71 -13.03 14.23
C ARG A 6 -4.08 -13.46 12.91
N ASP A 7 -4.12 -14.76 12.60
CA ASP A 7 -3.61 -15.29 11.32
C ASP A 7 -4.42 -14.72 10.14
N ASN A 8 -5.74 -14.57 10.33
CA ASN A 8 -6.61 -13.92 9.36
C ASN A 8 -6.33 -12.41 9.21
N GLU A 9 -6.11 -11.69 10.31
CA GLU A 9 -5.72 -10.27 10.27
C GLU A 9 -4.36 -10.06 9.58
N MET A 10 -3.37 -10.91 9.87
CA MET A 10 -2.05 -10.85 9.22
C MET A 10 -2.13 -11.14 7.72
N GLY A 11 -2.97 -12.11 7.33
CA GLY A 11 -3.28 -12.39 5.92
C GLY A 11 -3.83 -11.14 5.22
N LEU A 12 -4.81 -10.47 5.84
CA LEU A 12 -5.41 -9.25 5.29
C LEU A 12 -4.40 -8.10 5.18
N ILE A 13 -3.54 -7.90 6.18
CA ILE A 13 -2.49 -6.86 6.15
C ILE A 13 -1.50 -7.13 5.00
N THR A 14 -1.13 -8.40 4.81
CA THR A 14 -0.25 -8.82 3.71
C THR A 14 -0.88 -8.56 2.35
N ASP A 15 -2.16 -8.91 2.17
CA ASP A 15 -2.90 -8.64 0.94
C ASP A 15 -3.04 -7.14 0.66
N MET A 16 -3.30 -6.33 1.71
CA MET A 16 -3.35 -4.87 1.59
C MET A 16 -2.01 -4.29 1.14
N LYS A 17 -0.89 -4.76 1.72
CA LYS A 17 0.46 -4.34 1.31
C LYS A 17 0.69 -4.62 -0.18
N GLN A 18 0.38 -5.83 -0.64
CA GLN A 18 0.53 -6.20 -2.04
C GLN A 18 -0.32 -5.32 -2.96
N LYS A 19 -1.57 -5.03 -2.58
CA LYS A 19 -2.44 -4.16 -3.38
C LYS A 19 -1.93 -2.72 -3.45
N ILE A 20 -1.35 -2.19 -2.37
CA ILE A 20 -0.73 -0.86 -2.37
C ILE A 20 0.46 -0.82 -3.33
N GLU A 21 1.31 -1.85 -3.32
CA GLU A 21 2.47 -1.98 -4.23
C GLU A 21 2.02 -2.10 -5.69
N GLU A 22 0.96 -2.85 -5.98
CA GLU A 22 0.36 -2.94 -7.32
C GLU A 22 -0.18 -1.59 -7.80
N ILE A 23 -0.91 -0.85 -6.95
CA ILE A 23 -1.42 0.49 -7.29
C ILE A 23 -0.25 1.43 -7.58
N GLU A 24 0.79 1.42 -6.74
CA GLU A 24 1.99 2.25 -6.94
C GLU A 24 2.60 2.00 -8.34
N ARG A 25 2.80 0.72 -8.71
CA ARG A 25 3.33 0.34 -10.02
C ARG A 25 2.45 0.82 -11.17
N LEU A 26 1.13 0.57 -11.11
CA LEU A 26 0.19 0.97 -12.15
C LEU A 26 0.12 2.50 -12.32
N VAL A 27 0.27 3.25 -11.23
CA VAL A 27 0.26 4.71 -11.28
C VAL A 27 1.55 5.27 -11.87
N PHE A 28 2.70 4.63 -11.63
CA PHE A 28 3.94 4.94 -12.35
C PHE A 28 3.78 4.71 -13.87
N GLU A 29 3.24 3.56 -14.27
CA GLU A 29 2.96 3.25 -15.68
C GLU A 29 2.00 4.31 -16.30
N LEU A 30 0.93 4.67 -15.59
CA LEU A 30 -0.02 5.71 -16.04
C LEU A 30 0.65 7.09 -16.19
N LYS A 31 1.53 7.45 -15.25
CA LYS A 31 2.28 8.72 -15.29
C LYS A 31 3.18 8.78 -16.51
N ASP A 32 3.86 7.68 -16.82
CA ASP A 32 4.77 7.59 -17.97
C ASP A 32 4.01 7.65 -19.29
N LEU A 33 2.88 6.95 -19.39
CA LEU A 33 1.98 7.03 -20.56
C LEU A 33 1.39 8.43 -20.75
N GLY A 34 1.04 9.11 -19.66
CA GLY A 34 0.46 10.46 -19.67
C GLY A 34 1.46 11.60 -19.65
N ARG A 35 2.75 11.34 -19.93
CA ARG A 35 3.79 12.37 -19.86
C ARG A 35 3.46 13.55 -20.78
N GLY A 36 3.53 14.77 -20.24
CA GLY A 36 3.14 15.99 -20.95
C GLY A 36 1.64 16.30 -20.90
N MET A 37 0.83 15.48 -20.23
CA MET A 37 -0.59 15.75 -19.94
C MET A 37 -0.75 16.21 -18.48
N PRO A 38 -0.91 17.52 -18.21
CA PRO A 38 -0.87 18.06 -16.84
C PRO A 38 -1.88 17.42 -15.88
N VAL A 39 -3.06 17.07 -16.37
CA VAL A 39 -4.11 16.43 -15.56
C VAL A 39 -3.70 15.02 -15.13
N VAL A 40 -3.04 14.25 -16.02
CA VAL A 40 -2.55 12.91 -15.68
C VAL A 40 -1.40 13.00 -14.68
N GLU A 41 -0.43 13.87 -14.93
CA GLU A 41 0.71 14.05 -14.03
C GLU A 41 0.30 14.52 -12.63
N LYS A 42 -0.70 15.42 -12.53
CA LYS A 42 -1.25 15.86 -11.25
C LYS A 42 -1.92 14.70 -10.51
N ASN A 43 -2.81 13.97 -11.17
CA ASN A 43 -3.55 12.88 -10.54
C ASN A 43 -2.62 11.72 -10.15
N ALA A 44 -1.68 11.34 -11.01
CA ALA A 44 -0.70 10.31 -10.69
C ALA A 44 0.15 10.69 -9.47
N ARG A 45 0.58 11.96 -9.37
CA ARG A 45 1.30 12.46 -8.19
C ARG A 45 0.45 12.39 -6.92
N SER A 46 -0.83 12.79 -6.99
CA SER A 46 -1.73 12.70 -5.86
C SER A 46 -1.92 11.26 -5.39
N ILE A 47 -2.13 10.33 -6.32
CA ILE A 47 -2.28 8.91 -5.99
C ILE A 47 -1.00 8.36 -5.36
N LEU A 48 0.17 8.63 -5.94
CA LEU A 48 1.47 8.22 -5.37
C LEU A 48 1.69 8.78 -3.96
N SER A 49 1.25 10.01 -3.69
CA SER A 49 1.32 10.59 -2.35
C SER A 49 0.42 9.84 -1.37
N PHE A 50 -0.80 9.47 -1.76
CA PHE A 50 -1.70 8.69 -0.92
C PHE A 50 -1.19 7.26 -0.69
N THR A 51 -0.70 6.59 -1.72
CA THR A 51 -0.15 5.22 -1.59
C THR A 51 1.08 5.20 -0.68
N HIS A 52 1.92 6.22 -0.71
CA HIS A 52 3.06 6.34 0.21
C HIS A 52 2.63 6.37 1.68
N VAL A 53 1.59 7.13 2.02
CA VAL A 53 1.03 7.20 3.38
C VAL A 53 0.43 5.85 3.79
N LEU A 54 -0.31 5.21 2.90
CA LEU A 54 -0.89 3.89 3.18
C LEU A 54 0.19 2.82 3.40
N ARG A 55 1.25 2.83 2.58
CA ARG A 55 2.38 1.92 2.72
C ARG A 55 3.07 2.08 4.07
N PHE A 56 3.27 3.32 4.52
CA PHE A 56 3.83 3.59 5.85
C PHE A 56 2.93 3.03 6.97
N GLY A 57 1.63 3.34 6.94
CA GLY A 57 0.70 2.85 7.96
C GLY A 57 0.58 1.31 8.00
N ILE A 58 0.67 0.63 6.85
CA ILE A 58 0.69 -0.84 6.80
C ILE A 58 2.00 -1.40 7.34
N SER A 59 3.15 -0.79 7.04
CA SER A 59 4.43 -1.18 7.63
C SER A 59 4.41 -1.07 9.16
N ASP A 60 3.84 0.01 9.71
CA ASP A 60 3.71 0.19 11.16
C ASP A 60 2.88 -0.94 11.80
N LEU A 61 1.80 -1.38 11.14
CA LEU A 61 0.99 -2.50 11.62
C LEU A 61 1.74 -3.83 11.63
N VAL A 62 2.59 -4.07 10.62
CA VAL A 62 3.46 -5.25 10.56
C VAL A 62 4.49 -5.21 11.70
N GLU A 63 5.17 -4.08 11.89
CA GLU A 63 6.17 -3.94 12.97
C GLU A 63 5.55 -4.14 14.36
N VAL A 64 4.35 -3.58 14.60
CA VAL A 64 3.63 -3.81 15.87
C VAL A 64 3.26 -5.28 16.02
N SER A 65 2.86 -5.97 14.96
CA SER A 65 2.51 -7.39 15.06
C SER A 65 3.70 -8.29 15.39
N ASP A 66 4.90 -7.98 14.88
CA ASP A 66 6.12 -8.73 15.15
C ASP A 66 6.60 -8.54 16.61
N VAL A 67 6.41 -7.35 17.17
CA VAL A 67 6.82 -7.04 18.57
C VAL A 67 5.94 -7.75 19.61
N TRP A 68 4.68 -8.06 19.29
CA TRP A 68 3.74 -8.71 20.22
C TRP A 68 3.67 -10.24 20.03
N GLY A 69 4.38 -10.78 19.05
CA GLY A 69 4.47 -12.21 18.74
C GLY A 69 5.69 -12.93 19.33
N GLY A 70 6.57 -12.23 20.05
CA GLY A 70 7.78 -12.76 20.71
C GLY A 70 7.58 -13.11 22.18
#